data_AF-A0A4R8VM57-F1
#
_entry.id   AF-A0A4R8VM57-F1
#
_cell.length_a   1.000
_cell.length_b   1.000
_cell.length_c   1.000
_cell.angle_alpha   90.00
_cell.angle_beta   90.00
_cell.angle_gamma   90.00
#
_symmetry.space_group_name_H-M   'P 1'
#
loop_
_entity.id
_entity.type
_entity.pdbx_description
1 polymer ?
#
loop_
_entity_poly.entity_id
_entity_poly.type
_entity_poly.pdbx_seq_one_letter_code
_entity_poly.pdbx_strand_id
1 'polypeptide(L)'
;MSGLPFTKHHWNRLDKGATVVVTLTTAANVRLMDSSNFTSYKNGRPHKHFGGLVKTSPFRLTVPRSGSWYLTVDLMGLRATNVRSSVAVEPPALPVAKSSPPQSLSRIRHERPPVVPDNRRRDLLPVRRLDPADGETRRDPRHHPPL
;
A
#
# COMPACT_ATOMS: atom_id res chain seq x y z
N MET A 1 -19.71 -27.58 24.21
CA MET A 1 -18.77 -26.68 24.92
C MET A 1 -18.36 -25.59 23.95
N SER A 2 -18.94 -24.39 24.03
CA SER A 2 -18.53 -23.26 23.19
C SER A 2 -17.15 -22.80 23.64
N GLY A 3 -16.13 -22.97 22.79
CA GLY A 3 -14.81 -22.39 23.01
C GLY A 3 -14.91 -20.87 23.21
N LEU A 4 -14.05 -20.31 24.04
CA LEU A 4 -14.02 -18.87 24.29
C LEU A 4 -13.84 -18.09 22.97
N PRO A 5 -14.46 -16.90 22.85
CA PRO A 5 -14.38 -16.11 21.63
C PRO A 5 -12.93 -15.67 21.36
N PHE A 6 -12.53 -15.73 20.10
CA PHE A 6 -11.23 -15.25 19.63
C PHE A 6 -11.40 -14.52 18.29
N THR A 7 -10.54 -13.54 18.06
CA THR A 7 -10.36 -12.94 16.72
C THR A 7 -9.39 -13.79 15.93
N LYS A 8 -9.66 -14.01 14.64
CA LYS A 8 -8.85 -14.85 13.74
C LYS A 8 -8.39 -14.05 12.53
N HIS A 9 -7.09 -14.14 12.23
CA HIS A 9 -6.53 -13.73 10.93
C HIS A 9 -5.93 -14.95 10.24
N HIS A 10 -6.13 -15.06 8.93
CA HIS A 10 -5.65 -16.17 8.13
C HIS A 10 -4.93 -15.62 6.90
N TRP A 11 -3.75 -16.18 6.65
CA TRP A 11 -3.03 -15.97 5.40
C TRP A 11 -2.84 -17.31 4.71
N ASN A 12 -3.19 -17.38 3.43
CA ASN A 12 -2.89 -18.55 2.59
C ASN A 12 -1.38 -18.78 2.50
N ARG A 13 -0.60 -17.69 2.52
CA ARG A 13 0.86 -17.74 2.54
C ARG A 13 1.45 -16.52 3.26
N LEU A 14 2.37 -16.76 4.19
CA LEU A 14 3.39 -15.82 4.63
C LEU A 14 4.76 -16.40 4.29
N ASP A 15 5.72 -15.54 3.95
CA ASP A 15 7.09 -15.97 3.72
C ASP A 15 7.89 -16.02 5.02
N LYS A 16 8.83 -16.96 5.10
CA LYS A 16 9.80 -17.05 6.20
C LYS A 16 10.49 -15.71 6.39
N GLY A 17 10.59 -15.26 7.64
CA GLY A 17 11.23 -13.99 8.00
C GLY A 17 10.32 -12.77 7.90
N ALA A 18 9.13 -12.88 7.31
CA ALA A 18 8.11 -11.84 7.43
C ALA A 18 7.76 -11.61 8.91
N THR A 19 7.35 -10.41 9.28
CA THR A 19 6.99 -10.09 10.67
C THR A 19 5.50 -9.74 10.76
N VAL A 20 4.77 -10.51 11.54
CA VAL A 20 3.39 -10.21 11.92
C VAL A 20 3.44 -9.23 13.10
N VAL A 21 2.94 -8.02 12.88
CA VAL A 21 2.88 -6.95 13.87
C VAL A 21 1.45 -6.87 14.40
N VAL A 22 1.29 -7.04 15.71
CA VAL A 22 0.00 -7.08 16.38
C VAL A 22 -0.07 -5.92 17.36
N THR A 23 -1.03 -5.02 17.17
CA THR A 23 -1.32 -3.94 18.10
C THR A 23 -2.52 -4.32 18.95
N LEU A 24 -2.44 -4.13 20.26
CA LEU A 24 -3.47 -4.50 21.23
C LEU A 24 -3.84 -3.32 22.13
N THR A 25 -5.11 -3.19 22.49
CA THR A 25 -5.56 -2.20 23.49
C THR A 25 -5.38 -2.67 24.93
N THR A 26 -5.32 -3.99 25.15
CA THR A 26 -5.21 -4.64 26.46
C THR A 26 -4.38 -5.92 26.32
N ALA A 27 -3.88 -6.44 27.44
CA ALA A 27 -3.14 -7.70 27.43
C ALA A 27 -4.02 -8.86 26.92
N ALA A 28 -3.48 -9.68 26.03
CA ALA A 28 -4.20 -10.78 25.40
C ALA A 28 -3.24 -11.92 25.04
N ASN A 29 -3.78 -13.11 24.81
CA ASN A 29 -3.03 -14.19 24.19
C ASN A 29 -2.95 -13.93 22.69
N VAL A 30 -1.74 -13.96 22.13
CA VAL A 30 -1.50 -13.89 20.69
C VAL A 30 -0.82 -15.18 20.25
N ARG A 31 -1.45 -15.93 19.35
CA ARG A 31 -0.97 -17.26 18.95
C ARG A 31 -0.91 -17.37 17.43
N LEU A 32 0.29 -17.59 16.90
CA LEU A 32 0.52 -17.89 15.49
C LEU A 32 0.69 -19.40 15.30
N MET A 33 -0.12 -19.99 14.44
CA MET A 33 -0.27 -21.44 14.28
C MET A 33 -0.36 -21.80 12.80
N ASP A 34 0.12 -22.99 12.44
CA ASP A 34 -0.22 -23.58 11.15
C ASP A 34 -1.62 -24.21 11.17
N SER A 35 -2.09 -24.73 10.03
CA SER A 35 -3.44 -25.25 9.87
C SER A 35 -3.79 -26.39 10.85
N SER A 36 -2.87 -27.32 11.09
CA SER A 36 -3.09 -28.46 11.98
C SER A 36 -3.16 -28.02 13.45
N ASN A 37 -2.29 -27.10 13.85
CA ASN A 37 -2.30 -26.55 15.20
C ASN A 37 -3.51 -25.64 15.44
N PHE A 38 -3.93 -24.84 14.47
CA PHE A 38 -5.15 -24.02 14.57
C PHE A 38 -6.41 -24.89 14.71
N THR A 39 -6.49 -25.99 13.96
CA THR A 39 -7.60 -26.94 14.08
C THR A 39 -7.63 -27.57 15.47
N SER A 40 -6.46 -27.94 16.00
CA SER A 40 -6.34 -28.47 17.36
C SER A 40 -6.73 -27.43 18.42
N TYR A 41 -6.27 -26.19 18.29
CA TYR A 41 -6.65 -25.05 19.15
C TYR A 41 -8.16 -24.83 19.17
N LYS A 42 -8.80 -24.75 18.00
CA LYS A 42 -10.25 -24.54 17.86
C LYS A 42 -11.06 -25.63 18.56
N ASN A 43 -10.53 -26.85 18.60
CA ASN A 43 -11.15 -28.01 19.23
C ASN A 43 -10.71 -28.23 20.70
N GLY A 44 -9.96 -27.29 21.30
CA GLY A 44 -9.48 -27.41 22.68
C GLY A 44 -8.45 -28.52 22.90
N ARG A 45 -7.80 -29.00 21.84
CA ARG A 45 -6.79 -30.05 21.88
C ARG A 45 -5.38 -29.45 22.08
N PRO A 46 -4.42 -30.25 22.57
CA PRO A 46 -3.01 -29.84 22.62
C PRO A 46 -2.52 -29.36 21.25
N HIS A 47 -1.81 -28.24 21.23
CA HIS A 47 -1.30 -27.61 20.01
C HIS A 47 -0.04 -26.79 20.34
N LYS A 48 0.77 -26.55 19.32
CA LYS A 48 1.94 -25.67 19.37
C LYS A 48 1.60 -24.35 18.71
N HIS A 49 2.20 -23.27 19.19
CA HIS A 49 2.05 -21.93 18.64
C HIS A 49 3.31 -21.12 18.89
N PHE A 50 3.49 -20.08 18.08
CA PHE A 50 4.43 -18.99 18.36
C PHE A 50 3.67 -17.83 19.00
N GLY A 51 4.28 -17.16 19.97
CA GLY A 51 3.64 -16.11 20.76
C GLY A 51 3.33 -16.56 22.18
N GLY A 52 2.24 -16.05 22.75
CA GLY A 52 1.87 -16.27 24.15
C GLY A 52 1.06 -15.10 24.72
N LEU A 53 1.13 -14.93 26.04
CA LEU A 53 0.53 -13.77 26.72
C LEU A 53 1.33 -12.50 26.39
N VAL A 54 0.70 -11.58 25.67
CA VAL A 54 1.28 -10.30 25.28
C VAL A 54 0.74 -9.21 26.21
N LYS A 55 1.66 -8.47 26.84
CA LYS A 55 1.34 -7.36 27.75
C LYS A 55 1.70 -5.98 27.21
N THR A 56 2.52 -5.93 26.15
CA THR A 56 3.04 -4.70 25.55
C THR A 56 2.76 -4.70 24.06
N SER A 57 2.39 -3.54 23.53
CA SER A 57 2.02 -3.34 22.13
C SER A 57 2.90 -2.24 21.50
N PRO A 58 3.33 -2.38 20.23
CA PRO A 58 3.04 -3.49 19.32
C PRO A 58 3.88 -4.74 19.63
N PHE A 59 3.28 -5.91 19.44
CA PHE A 59 3.97 -7.20 19.53
C PHE A 59 4.37 -7.68 18.15
N ARG A 60 5.60 -8.20 18.02
CA ARG A 60 6.21 -8.58 16.75
C ARG A 60 6.54 -10.07 16.76
N LEU A 61 6.01 -10.80 15.78
CA LEU A 61 6.19 -12.23 15.60
C LEU A 61 6.81 -12.51 14.23
N THR A 62 8.04 -13.03 14.22
CA THR A 62 8.68 -13.46 12.97
C THR A 62 8.11 -14.81 12.52
N VAL A 63 7.76 -14.90 11.23
CA VAL A 63 7.26 -16.11 10.60
C VAL A 63 8.42 -17.12 10.46
N PRO A 64 8.35 -18.30 11.11
CA PRO A 64 9.49 -19.21 11.21
C PRO A 64 9.73 -20.02 9.93
N ARG A 65 8.68 -20.23 9.12
CA ARG A 65 8.74 -20.92 7.82
C ARG A 65 7.67 -20.39 6.88
N SER A 66 7.94 -20.42 5.58
CA SER A 66 6.94 -20.05 4.58
C SER A 66 5.76 -21.04 4.62
N GLY A 67 4.54 -20.54 4.45
CA GLY A 67 3.33 -21.37 4.42
C GLY A 67 2.07 -20.65 4.87
N SER A 68 0.98 -21.40 5.01
CA SER A 68 -0.28 -20.86 5.54
C SER A 68 -0.23 -20.75 7.06
N TRP A 69 -0.76 -19.64 7.58
CA TRP A 69 -0.72 -19.31 9.00
C TRP A 69 -2.06 -18.74 9.48
N TYR A 70 -2.36 -19.05 10.72
CA TYR A 70 -3.50 -18.54 11.48
C TYR A 70 -2.98 -17.80 12.71
N LEU A 71 -3.42 -16.57 12.88
CA LEU A 71 -3.21 -15.81 14.11
C LEU A 71 -4.51 -15.74 14.88
N THR A 72 -4.47 -16.05 16.18
CA THR A 72 -5.59 -15.80 17.08
C THR A 72 -5.23 -14.78 18.14
N VAL A 73 -6.21 -13.94 18.49
CA VAL A 73 -6.18 -13.05 19.66
C VAL A 73 -7.34 -13.43 20.56
N ASP A 74 -7.04 -13.82 21.80
CA ASP A 74 -8.04 -14.29 22.76
C ASP A 74 -7.74 -13.84 24.19
N LEU A 75 -8.77 -13.90 25.04
CA LEU A 75 -8.70 -13.55 26.46
C LEU A 75 -8.81 -14.79 27.37
N MET A 76 -8.51 -15.98 26.84
CA MET A 76 -8.62 -17.21 27.61
C MET A 76 -7.68 -17.19 28.82
N GLY A 77 -8.26 -17.40 30.01
CA GLY A 77 -7.54 -17.36 31.27
C GLY A 77 -7.20 -15.94 31.76
N LEU A 78 -7.70 -14.88 31.11
CA LEU A 78 -7.49 -13.49 31.49
C LEU A 78 -8.77 -12.88 32.10
N ARG A 79 -8.59 -11.90 32.99
CA ARG A 79 -9.71 -11.17 33.63
C ARG A 79 -10.29 -10.06 32.75
N ALA A 80 -9.59 -9.66 31.69
CA ALA A 80 -10.08 -8.63 30.78
C ALA A 80 -11.35 -9.12 30.07
N THR A 81 -12.30 -8.22 29.86
CA THR A 81 -13.57 -8.53 29.20
C THR A 81 -13.58 -8.20 27.71
N ASN A 82 -12.66 -7.34 27.27
CA ASN A 82 -12.56 -6.92 25.87
C ASN A 82 -11.10 -6.64 25.48
N VAL A 83 -10.81 -6.86 24.20
CA VAL A 83 -9.57 -6.48 23.52
C VAL A 83 -9.90 -6.06 22.09
N ARG A 84 -9.35 -4.93 21.66
CA ARG A 84 -9.29 -4.57 20.24
C ARG A 84 -7.88 -4.87 19.74
N SER A 85 -7.80 -5.37 18.52
CA SER A 85 -6.55 -5.70 17.87
C SER A 85 -6.51 -5.23 16.43
N SER A 86 -5.35 -4.78 15.97
CA SER A 86 -5.03 -4.63 14.55
C SER A 86 -3.78 -5.42 14.20
N VAL A 87 -3.70 -5.87 12.95
CA VAL A 87 -2.63 -6.74 12.49
C VAL A 87 -2.10 -6.25 11.16
N ALA A 88 -0.78 -6.11 11.07
CA ALA A 88 -0.05 -5.80 9.85
C ALA A 88 1.02 -6.87 9.60
N VAL A 89 1.41 -7.03 8.34
CA VAL A 89 2.52 -7.91 7.95
C VAL A 89 3.60 -7.07 7.29
N GLU A 90 4.79 -7.10 7.86
CA GLU A 90 5.99 -6.51 7.27
C GLU A 90 6.74 -7.59 6.47
N PRO A 91 7.27 -7.25 5.27
CA PRO A 91 8.03 -8.20 4.47
C PRO A 91 9.32 -8.63 5.18
N PRO A 92 9.88 -9.81 4.84
CA PRO A 92 11.18 -10.20 5.34
C PRO A 92 12.25 -9.18 4.96
N ALA A 93 13.27 -9.05 5.82
CA ALA A 93 14.45 -8.25 5.49
C ALA A 93 15.01 -8.70 4.14
N LEU A 94 15.34 -7.73 3.28
CA LEU A 94 15.93 -8.02 1.99
C LEU A 94 17.24 -8.79 2.19
N PRO A 95 17.55 -9.76 1.32
CA PRO A 95 18.83 -10.44 1.39
C PRO A 95 19.95 -9.41 1.21
N VAL A 96 21.05 -9.59 1.95
CA VAL A 96 22.27 -8.80 1.71
C VAL A 96 22.68 -9.02 0.26
N ALA A 97 22.78 -7.94 -0.51
CA ALA A 97 23.19 -8.00 -1.90
C ALA A 97 24.58 -8.65 -1.99
N LYS A 98 24.69 -9.71 -2.79
CA LYS A 98 25.98 -10.32 -3.08
C LYS A 98 26.61 -9.52 -4.22
N SER A 99 27.76 -8.90 -3.98
CA SER A 99 28.57 -8.32 -5.05
C SER A 99 29.12 -9.47 -5.90
N SER A 100 28.81 -9.47 -7.20
CA SER A 100 29.56 -10.28 -8.17
C SER A 100 30.69 -9.43 -8.75
N PRO A 101 31.83 -10.02 -9.16
CA PRO A 101 32.86 -9.28 -9.87
C PRO A 101 32.23 -8.50 -11.03
N PRO A 102 32.61 -7.23 -11.26
CA PRO A 102 32.06 -6.44 -12.35
C PRO A 102 32.22 -7.19 -13.67
N GLN A 103 31.12 -7.40 -14.39
CA GLN A 103 31.20 -7.82 -15.78
C GLN A 103 31.76 -6.66 -16.61
N SER A 104 32.54 -6.97 -17.65
CA SER A 104 33.10 -5.95 -18.54
C SER A 104 31.99 -5.08 -19.14
N LEU A 105 32.09 -3.77 -18.92
CA LEU A 105 31.14 -2.77 -19.45
C LEU A 105 31.38 -2.44 -20.93
N SER A 106 32.26 -3.17 -21.62
CA SER A 106 32.63 -2.92 -23.02
C SER A 106 31.47 -2.99 -24.02
N ARG A 107 30.32 -3.56 -23.63
CA ARG A 107 29.10 -3.60 -24.47
C ARG A 107 28.12 -2.44 -24.21
N ILE A 108 28.33 -1.64 -23.17
CA ILE A 108 27.47 -0.49 -22.88
C ILE A 108 27.91 0.66 -23.77
N ARG A 109 27.10 1.00 -24.78
CA ARG A 109 27.29 2.20 -25.58
C ARG A 109 26.54 3.35 -24.91
N HIS A 110 27.24 4.44 -24.63
CA HIS A 110 26.61 5.68 -24.18
C HIS A 110 26.08 6.43 -25.42
N GLU A 111 24.77 6.44 -25.61
CA GLU A 111 24.15 7.30 -26.62
C GLU A 111 23.93 8.69 -26.04
N ARG A 112 24.46 9.72 -26.72
CA ARG A 112 24.22 11.11 -26.36
C ARG A 112 22.76 11.45 -26.66
N PRO A 113 22.00 12.05 -25.73
CA PRO A 113 20.64 12.51 -26.01
C PRO A 113 20.61 13.45 -27.24
N PRO A 114 19.59 13.36 -28.10
CA PRO A 114 19.47 14.27 -29.24
C PRO A 114 19.35 15.72 -28.75
N VAL A 115 20.09 16.63 -29.41
CA VAL A 115 19.95 18.07 -29.17
C VAL A 115 18.67 18.54 -29.83
N VAL A 116 17.66 18.90 -29.03
CA VAL A 116 16.39 19.47 -29.52
C VAL A 116 16.61 20.97 -29.76
N PRO A 117 16.46 21.49 -31.00
CA PRO A 117 16.57 22.92 -31.27
C PRO A 117 15.41 23.70 -30.62
N ASP A 118 15.71 24.81 -29.96
CA ASP A 118 14.71 25.75 -29.43
C ASP A 118 14.11 26.58 -30.58
N ASN A 119 12.84 26.37 -30.89
CA ASN A 119 12.17 26.99 -32.06
C ASN A 119 11.34 28.24 -31.72
N ARG A 120 11.73 29.02 -30.70
CA ARG A 120 10.96 30.19 -30.21
C ARG A 120 11.16 31.52 -30.98
N ARG A 121 11.58 31.51 -32.25
CA ARG A 121 11.89 32.77 -32.99
C ARG A 121 11.36 32.87 -34.42
N ARG A 122 10.16 32.37 -34.74
CA ARG A 122 9.61 32.47 -36.11
C ARG A 122 8.16 32.93 -36.26
N ASP A 123 7.59 33.69 -35.32
CA ASP A 123 6.25 34.28 -35.53
C ASP A 123 6.26 35.81 -35.32
N LEU A 124 6.85 36.54 -36.26
CA LEU A 124 6.57 37.97 -36.45
C LEU A 124 6.31 38.21 -37.94
N LEU A 125 5.04 38.13 -38.35
CA LEU A 125 4.59 38.54 -39.68
C LEU A 125 4.47 40.08 -39.73
N PRO A 126 4.83 40.74 -40.84
CA PRO A 126 4.67 42.19 -40.97
C PRO A 126 3.19 42.56 -41.18
N VAL A 127 2.69 43.51 -40.39
CA VAL A 127 1.32 44.06 -40.50
C VAL A 127 1.20 44.86 -41.80
N ARG A 128 0.41 44.37 -42.75
CA ARG A 128 0.00 45.15 -43.94
C ARG A 128 -1.09 46.14 -43.54
N ARG A 129 -0.82 47.43 -43.75
CA ARG A 129 -1.78 48.54 -43.61
C ARG A 129 -2.76 48.48 -44.80
N LEU A 130 -4.06 48.34 -44.52
CA LEU A 130 -5.12 48.62 -45.51
C LEU A 130 -5.78 49.95 -45.11
N ASP A 131 -5.79 50.90 -46.04
CA ASP A 131 -6.46 52.19 -45.91
C ASP A 131 -8.00 52.05 -46.06
N PRO A 132 -8.79 52.96 -45.46
CA PRO A 132 -10.25 52.90 -45.50
C PRO A 132 -10.79 53.60 -46.76
N ALA A 133 -11.86 53.07 -47.35
CA ALA A 133 -12.63 53.73 -48.41
C ALA A 133 -14.11 53.85 -48.01
N ASP A 134 -14.63 55.05 -48.28
CA ASP A 134 -15.87 55.66 -47.85
C ASP A 134 -17.15 55.18 -48.57
N GLY A 135 -18.31 55.54 -47.99
CA GLY A 135 -19.56 55.84 -48.73
C GLY A 135 -20.73 54.88 -48.48
N GLU A 136 -21.60 55.12 -47.48
CA GLU A 136 -22.91 55.82 -47.56
C GLU A 136 -24.02 55.00 -48.28
N THR A 137 -25.21 54.70 -47.73
CA THR A 137 -26.31 55.65 -47.48
C THR A 137 -27.57 54.93 -46.92
N ARG A 138 -28.21 55.55 -45.91
CA ARG A 138 -29.63 55.55 -45.48
C ARG A 138 -30.57 54.35 -45.77
N ARG A 139 -31.35 53.94 -44.76
CA ARG A 139 -32.68 54.51 -44.40
C ARG A 139 -33.25 53.87 -43.12
N ASP A 140 -33.61 54.73 -42.16
CA ASP A 140 -34.63 54.55 -41.10
C ASP A 140 -36.05 54.74 -41.75
N PRO A 141 -37.25 54.46 -41.17
CA PRO A 141 -37.56 54.53 -39.73
C PRO A 141 -38.70 53.67 -39.11
N ARG A 142 -38.82 53.82 -37.78
CA ARG A 142 -39.98 53.57 -36.87
C ARG A 142 -40.17 52.10 -36.43
N HIS A 143 -40.52 51.73 -35.18
CA HIS A 143 -41.36 52.35 -34.14
C HIS A 143 -40.99 51.76 -32.74
N HIS A 144 -40.69 52.65 -31.77
CA HIS A 144 -41.10 52.76 -30.34
C HIS A 144 -41.83 51.58 -29.59
N PRO A 145 -41.98 51.60 -28.23
CA PRO A 145 -41.01 51.45 -27.13
C PRO A 145 -41.55 50.49 -25.99
N PRO A 146 -41.29 50.67 -24.67
CA PRO A 146 -40.77 49.64 -23.78
C PRO A 146 -41.79 48.99 -22.83
N LEU A 147 -41.32 48.01 -22.04
CA LEU A 147 -41.36 48.00 -20.57
C LEU A 147 -40.20 47.13 -20.06
#